data_AF-A0A316H5N1-F1
#
_entry.id   AF-A0A316H5N1-F1
#
_cell.length_a   1.000
_cell.length_b   1.000
_cell.length_c   1.000
_cell.angle_alpha   90.00
_cell.angle_beta   90.00
_cell.angle_gamma   90.00
#
_symmetry.space_group_name_H-M   'P 1'
#
loop_
_entity.id
_entity.type
_entity.pdbx_description
1 polymer ?
#
loop_
_entity_poly.entity_id
_entity_poly.type
_entity_poly.pdbx_seq_one_letter_code
_entity_poly.pdbx_strand_id
1 'polypeptide(L)' 'MAETGEFVVAAADCYSIGQQVADQQGGTLARATESNQGGQSVCVIVVLVPAKDGQRPRRVEVVVPAG' A
#
# COMPACT_ATOMS: atom_id res chain seq x y z
N MET A 1 -12.91 -14.83 -26.95
CA MET A 1 -13.74 -14.00 -26.05
C MET A 1 -12.92 -13.85 -24.78
N ALA A 2 -12.54 -12.61 -24.42
CA ALA A 2 -11.63 -12.32 -23.32
C ALA A 2 -12.44 -12.18 -22.03
N GLU A 3 -12.59 -13.29 -21.33
CA GLU A 3 -13.22 -13.41 -20.03
C GLU A 3 -12.07 -13.91 -19.13
N THR A 4 -11.56 -13.16 -18.17
CA THR A 4 -12.28 -12.56 -17.06
C THR A 4 -11.26 -11.64 -16.40
N GLY A 5 -11.68 -10.42 -16.04
CA GLY A 5 -10.81 -9.48 -15.34
C GLY A 5 -10.18 -10.16 -14.14
N GLU A 6 -8.85 -10.18 -14.11
CA GLU A 6 -8.06 -10.58 -12.95
C GLU A 6 -8.50 -9.68 -11.81
N PHE A 7 -9.40 -10.21 -10.99
CA PHE A 7 -10.05 -9.43 -9.97
C PHE A 7 -8.98 -8.93 -9.02
N VAL A 8 -9.00 -7.63 -8.84
CA VAL A 8 -8.24 -6.80 -7.92
C VAL A 8 -8.63 -7.17 -6.47
N VAL A 9 -8.63 -8.46 -6.10
CA VAL A 9 -8.95 -8.93 -4.73
C VAL A 9 -7.72 -8.72 -3.86
N ALA A 10 -6.57 -9.26 -4.27
CA ALA A 10 -5.24 -8.98 -3.71
C ALA A 10 -4.95 -7.48 -3.51
N ALA A 11 -5.22 -6.68 -4.54
CA ALA A 11 -5.01 -5.23 -4.45
C ALA A 11 -6.06 -4.52 -3.58
N ALA A 12 -7.29 -5.04 -3.43
CA ALA A 12 -8.25 -4.50 -2.48
C ALA A 12 -7.82 -4.75 -1.03
N ASP A 13 -7.23 -5.91 -0.74
CA ASP A 13 -6.68 -6.25 0.57
C ASP A 13 -5.47 -5.36 0.90
N CYS A 14 -4.49 -5.27 0.00
CA CYS A 14 -3.34 -4.38 0.18
C CYS A 14 -3.72 -2.89 0.25
N TYR A 15 -4.76 -2.46 -0.48
CA TYR A 15 -5.25 -1.08 -0.43
C TYR A 15 -5.95 -0.77 0.89
N SER A 16 -6.76 -1.70 1.39
CA SER A 16 -7.44 -1.57 2.69
C SER A 16 -6.43 -1.51 3.83
N ILE A 17 -5.46 -2.43 3.84
CA ILE A 17 -4.34 -2.41 4.79
C ILE A 17 -3.51 -1.13 4.62
N GLY A 18 -3.21 -0.77 3.38
CA GLY A 18 -2.46 0.45 3.06
C GLY A 18 -3.12 1.72 3.53
N GLN A 19 -4.45 1.79 3.45
CA GLN A 19 -5.22 2.93 3.91
C GLN A 19 -5.19 3.03 5.43
N GLN A 20 -5.29 1.90 6.15
CA GLN A 20 -5.11 1.88 7.61
C GLN A 20 -3.68 2.24 8.03
N VAL A 21 -2.67 1.75 7.32
CA VAL A 21 -1.26 2.09 7.60
C VAL A 21 -1.01 3.57 7.33
N ALA A 22 -1.59 4.13 6.27
CA ALA A 22 -1.49 5.55 5.98
C ALA A 22 -2.14 6.40 7.07
N ASP A 23 -3.34 6.04 7.51
CA ASP A 23 -4.06 6.73 8.59
C ASP A 23 -3.29 6.67 9.92
N GLN A 24 -2.77 5.48 10.27
CA GLN A 24 -1.91 5.29 11.45
C GLN A 24 -0.64 6.14 11.41
N GLN A 25 -0.06 6.35 10.22
CA GLN A 25 1.11 7.21 10.05
C GLN A 25 0.75 8.71 9.97
N GLY A 26 -0.54 9.07 9.96
CA GLY A 26 -1.00 10.44 9.77
C GLY A 26 -0.72 10.96 8.35
N GLY A 27 -0.73 10.07 7.37
CA GLY A 27 -0.49 10.36 5.96
C GLY A 27 -1.61 9.85 5.06
N THR A 28 -1.38 9.92 3.75
CA THR A 28 -2.32 9.42 2.75
C THR A 28 -1.69 8.27 1.98
N LEU A 29 -2.48 7.24 1.68
CA LEU A 29 -2.05 6.13 0.83
C LEU A 29 -1.78 6.66 -0.58
N ALA A 30 -0.53 6.56 -1.02
CA ALA A 30 -0.12 6.96 -2.37
C ALA A 30 -0.15 5.78 -3.33
N ARG A 31 0.23 4.60 -2.85
CA ARG A 31 0.25 3.36 -3.65
C ARG A 31 0.15 2.16 -2.72
N ALA A 32 -0.63 1.15 -3.10
CA ALA A 32 -0.58 -0.17 -2.52
C ALA A 32 -0.39 -1.16 -3.66
N THR A 33 0.65 -1.98 -3.58
CA THR A 33 0.96 -2.98 -4.62
C THR A 33 1.31 -4.29 -3.92
N GLU A 34 0.74 -5.39 -4.38
CA GLU A 34 1.17 -6.70 -3.91
C GLU A 34 2.48 -7.10 -4.60
N SER A 35 3.35 -7.80 -3.88
CA SER A 35 4.63 -8.31 -4.36
C SER A 35 4.92 -9.62 -3.67
N ASN A 36 5.58 -10.54 -4.37
CA ASN A 36 5.96 -11.81 -3.78
C ASN A 36 7.45 -11.78 -3.46
N GLN A 37 7.80 -11.76 -2.16
CA GLN A 37 9.19 -11.78 -1.71
C GLN A 37 9.51 -13.14 -1.10
N GLY A 38 10.37 -13.91 -1.77
CA GLY A 38 10.85 -15.19 -1.26
C GLY A 38 9.77 -16.27 -1.12
N GLY A 39 8.68 -16.20 -1.90
CA GLY A 39 7.55 -17.13 -1.81
C GLY A 39 6.43 -16.67 -0.88
N GLN A 40 6.59 -15.51 -0.22
CA GLN A 40 5.57 -14.89 0.62
C GLN A 40 4.93 -13.71 -0.10
N SER A 41 3.60 -13.72 -0.23
CA SER A 41 2.83 -12.57 -0.70
C SER A 41 2.93 -11.46 0.35
N VAL A 42 3.44 -10.30 -0.05
CA VAL A 42 3.59 -9.09 0.77
C VAL A 42 2.96 -7.90 0.04
N CYS A 43 2.34 -7.01 0.80
CA CYS A 43 1.84 -5.74 0.31
C CYS A 43 2.91 -4.66 0.52
N VAL A 44 3.37 -4.07 -0.57
CA VAL A 44 4.21 -2.87 -0.58
C VAL A 44 3.30 -1.64 -0.64
N ILE A 45 3.28 -0.91 0.46
CA ILE A 45 2.42 0.25 0.68
C ILE A 45 3.30 1.49 0.74
N VAL A 46 3.00 2.47 -0.10
CA VAL A 46 3.65 3.78 -0.10
C VAL A 46 2.69 4.79 0.52
N VAL A 47 3.09 5.33 1.66
CA VAL A 47 2.38 6.39 2.38
C VAL A 47 3.09 7.72 2.16
N LEU A 48 2.32 8.75 1.84
CA LEU A 48 2.77 10.14 1.85
C LEU A 48 2.42 10.76 3.19
N VAL A 49 3.43 10.96 4.03
CA VAL A 49 3.29 11.67 5.31
C VAL A 49 3.56 13.15 5.06
N PRO A 50 2.54 14.03 5.16
CA PRO A 50 2.74 15.46 5.07
C PRO A 50 3.57 15.92 6.27
N ALA A 51 4.64 16.65 6.01
CA ALA A 51 5.40 17.25 7.08
C ALA A 51 4.75 18.57 7.49
N LYS A 52 4.65 18.82 8.80
CA LYS A 52 4.27 20.14 9.32
C LYS A 52 5.46 21.08 9.16
N ASP A 53 5.22 22.39 9.04
CA ASP A 53 6.26 23.43 8.93
C ASP A 53 6.96 23.59 7.55
N GLY A 54 6.28 23.30 6.44
CA GLY A 54 6.82 23.54 5.08
C GLY A 54 7.97 22.59 4.69
N GLN A 55 8.22 21.58 5.51
CA GLN A 55 9.15 20.49 5.22
C GLN A 55 8.62 19.62 4.07
N ARG A 56 9.53 18.99 3.34
CA ARG A 56 9.16 18.14 2.20
C ARG A 56 8.37 16.93 2.69
N PRO A 57 7.26 16.55 2.02
CA PRO A 57 6.51 15.36 2.37
C PRO A 57 7.42 14.15 2.36
N ARG A 58 7.27 13.30 3.37
CA ARG A 58 8.05 12.07 3.51
C ARG A 58 7.29 10.94 2.85
N ARG A 59 7.94 10.26 1.91
CA ARG A 59 7.47 8.97 1.41
C ARG A 59 7.94 7.89 2.35
N VAL A 60 7.00 7.20 2.98
CA VAL A 60 7.28 6.03 3.80
C VAL A 60 6.77 4.81 3.05
N GLU A 61 7.68 3.90 2.76
CA GLU A 61 7.34 2.61 2.20
C GLU A 61 7.24 1.59 3.34
N VAL A 62 6.12 0.89 3.40
CA VAL A 62 5.80 -0.09 4.42
C VAL A 62 5.50 -1.39 3.72
N VAL A 63 6.21 -2.44 4.12
CA VAL A 63 5.98 -3.80 3.63
C VAL A 63 5.26 -4.56 4.72
N VAL A 64 4.08 -5.07 4.40
CA VAL A 64 3.28 -5.89 5.31
C VAL A 64 3.00 -7.24 4.68
N PRO A 65 2.93 -8.34 5.44
CA PRO A 65 2.56 -9.64 4.91
C PRO A 65 1.09 -9.66 4.47
N ALA A 66 0.81 -10.19 3.29
CA ALA A 66 -0.55 -10.39 2.73
C ALA A 66 -1.09 -11.80 3.11
N GLY A 67 -0.87 -12.18 4.37
CA GLY A 67 -1.10 -13.54 4.89
C GLY A 67 -2.53 -13.83 5.32
#